data_AF-A0A495WKN3-F1
#
_entry.id   AF-A0A495WKN3-F1
#
_cell.length_a   1.000
_cell.length_b   1.000
_cell.length_c   1.000
_cell.angle_alpha   90.00
_cell.angle_beta   90.00
_cell.angle_gamma   90.00
#
_symmetry.space_group_name_H-M   'P 1'
#
loop_
_entity.id
_entity.type
_entity.pdbx_description
1 polymer ?
#
loop_
_entity_poly.entity_id
_entity_poly.type
_entity_poly.pdbx_seq_one_letter_code
_entity_poly.pdbx_strand_id
1 'polypeptide(L)'
;MERKLIGSVSEQERDEIRTLFERKNGLNELFKVLDAENEALYNKLVADMSITATKFQSWWDEKAQKYQWDSLPDHRWEIDFDTCEIFLVKR
;
A
#
# COMPACT_ATOMS: atom_id res chain seq x y z
N MET A 1 19.70 -7.08 -7.21
CA MET A 1 18.52 -6.34 -6.70
C MET A 1 19.03 -5.36 -5.67
N GLU A 2 18.93 -4.07 -5.96
CA GLU A 2 19.33 -3.03 -5.01
C GLU A 2 18.15 -2.79 -4.05
N ARG A 3 18.31 -3.20 -2.79
CA ARG A 3 17.38 -2.97 -1.69
C ARG A 3 18.14 -2.25 -0.59
N LYS A 4 17.82 -0.97 -0.36
CA LYS A 4 18.48 -0.11 0.64
C LYS A 4 17.56 0.08 1.82
N LEU A 5 18.01 -0.23 3.04
CA LEU A 5 17.30 0.15 4.27
C LEU A 5 17.35 1.68 4.42
N ILE A 6 16.19 2.32 4.52
CA ILE A 6 16.07 3.79 4.61
C ILE A 6 15.38 4.27 5.88
N GLY A 7 14.85 3.36 6.70
CA GLY A 7 14.23 3.71 7.97
C GLY A 7 13.43 2.56 8.56
N SER A 8 12.63 2.88 9.57
CA SER A 8 11.65 1.99 10.19
C SER A 8 10.44 2.79 10.65
N VAL A 9 9.29 2.14 10.79
CA VAL A 9 8.08 2.71 11.40
C VAL A 9 7.79 2.07 12.75
N SER A 10 6.86 2.64 13.53
CA SER A 10 6.34 1.97 14.72
C SER A 10 5.47 0.77 14.35
N GLU A 11 5.27 -0.14 15.30
CA GLU A 11 4.35 -1.28 15.13
C GLU A 11 2.93 -0.84 14.81
N GLN A 12 2.45 0.23 15.44
CA GLN A 12 1.13 0.80 15.17
C GLN A 12 1.02 1.27 13.71
N GLU A 13 2.01 2.03 13.23
CA GLU A 13 2.03 2.51 11.85
C GLU A 13 2.16 1.36 10.84
N ARG A 14 2.98 0.34 11.16
CA ARG A 14 3.04 -0.90 10.39
C ARG A 14 1.66 -1.57 10.30
N ASP A 15 0.94 -1.67 11.40
CA ASP A 15 -0.37 -2.33 11.44
C ASP A 15 -1.44 -1.54 10.67
N GLU A 16 -1.35 -0.20 10.64
CA GLU A 16 -2.18 0.66 9.80
C GLU A 16 -2.00 0.33 8.31
N ILE A 17 -0.75 0.29 7.82
CA ILE A 17 -0.48 0.00 6.40
C ILE A 17 -0.71 -1.46 6.06
N ARG A 18 -0.51 -2.39 7.01
CA ARG A 18 -0.86 -3.82 6.85
C ARG A 18 -2.36 -3.98 6.61
N THR A 19 -3.19 -3.30 7.41
CA THR A 19 -4.65 -3.34 7.24
C THR A 19 -5.08 -2.83 5.85
N LEU A 20 -4.46 -1.75 5.37
CA LEU A 20 -4.73 -1.22 4.03
C LEU A 20 -4.26 -2.16 2.93
N PHE A 21 -3.10 -2.81 3.11
CA PHE A 21 -2.56 -3.81 2.18
C PHE A 21 -3.48 -5.03 2.05
N GLU A 22 -3.90 -5.60 3.18
CA GLU A 22 -4.83 -6.74 3.23
C GLU A 22 -6.17 -6.38 2.59
N ARG A 23 -6.73 -5.20 2.90
CA ARG A 23 -7.96 -4.71 2.27
C ARG A 23 -7.80 -4.59 0.75
N LYS A 24 -6.69 -3.99 0.28
CA LYS A 24 -6.40 -3.85 -1.15
C LYS A 24 -6.33 -5.21 -1.85
N ASN A 25 -5.66 -6.18 -1.22
CA ASN A 25 -5.58 -7.54 -1.76
C ASN A 25 -6.95 -8.21 -1.80
N GLY A 26 -7.74 -8.12 -0.72
CA GLY A 26 -9.09 -8.67 -0.69
C GLY A 26 -10.00 -8.09 -1.78
N LEU A 27 -9.94 -6.77 -2.01
CA LEU A 27 -10.70 -6.12 -3.09
C LEU A 27 -10.22 -6.57 -4.48
N ASN A 28 -8.91 -6.73 -4.68
CA ASN A 28 -8.36 -7.23 -5.94
C ASN A 28 -8.78 -8.68 -6.23
N GLU A 29 -8.80 -9.56 -5.22
CA GLU A 29 -9.29 -10.93 -5.40
C GLU A 29 -10.79 -10.95 -5.67
N LEU A 30 -11.57 -10.11 -4.98
CA LEU A 30 -13.01 -9.97 -5.24
C LEU A 30 -13.28 -9.48 -6.67
N PHE A 31 -12.49 -8.56 -7.18
CA PHE A 31 -12.63 -8.02 -8.54
C PHE A 31 -12.46 -9.10 -9.61
N LYS A 32 -11.59 -10.09 -9.40
CA LYS A 32 -11.37 -11.19 -10.35
C LYS A 32 -12.57 -12.13 -10.48
N VAL A 33 -13.40 -12.24 -9.44
CA VAL A 33 -14.53 -13.18 -9.39
C VAL A 33 -15.89 -12.49 -9.52
N LEU A 34 -15.91 -11.16 -9.50
CA LEU A 34 -17.14 -10.40 -9.59
C LEU A 34 -17.72 -10.45 -11.00
N ASP A 35 -19.01 -10.74 -11.08
CA ASP A 35 -19.77 -10.60 -12.31
C ASP A 35 -19.97 -9.12 -12.66
N ALA A 36 -19.44 -8.71 -13.81
CA ALA A 36 -19.53 -7.33 -14.29
C ALA A 36 -20.95 -6.92 -14.68
N GLU A 37 -21.86 -7.87 -14.92
CA GLU A 37 -23.27 -7.59 -15.22
C GLU A 37 -24.03 -7.04 -13.99
N ASN A 38 -23.50 -7.25 -12.78
CA ASN A 38 -24.01 -6.61 -11.57
C ASN A 38 -23.39 -5.22 -11.38
N GLU A 39 -23.85 -4.25 -12.19
CA GLU A 39 -23.33 -2.88 -12.22
C GLU A 39 -23.28 -2.22 -10.82
N ALA A 40 -24.27 -2.46 -9.97
CA ALA A 40 -24.33 -1.87 -8.63
C ALA A 40 -23.18 -2.38 -7.74
N LEU A 41 -22.92 -3.69 -7.75
CA LEU A 41 -21.80 -4.28 -7.01
C LEU A 41 -20.46 -3.92 -7.64
N TYR A 42 -20.38 -3.89 -8.97
CA TYR A 42 -19.17 -3.50 -9.69
C TYR A 42 -18.75 -2.07 -9.37
N ASN A 43 -19.68 -1.11 -9.47
CA ASN A 43 -19.42 0.30 -9.17
C ASN A 43 -18.99 0.50 -7.71
N LYS A 44 -19.65 -0.21 -6.78
CA LYS A 44 -19.25 -0.17 -5.37
C LYS A 44 -17.84 -0.71 -5.15
N LEU A 45 -17.49 -1.83 -5.78
CA LEU A 45 -16.17 -2.43 -5.67
C LEU A 45 -15.10 -1.50 -6.23
N VAL A 46 -15.30 -0.93 -7.42
CA VAL A 46 -14.37 0.03 -8.03
C VAL A 46 -14.18 1.28 -7.16
N ALA A 47 -15.26 1.79 -6.56
CA ALA A 47 -15.18 2.91 -5.62
C ALA A 47 -14.34 2.55 -4.38
N ASP A 48 -14.61 1.38 -3.77
CA ASP A 48 -13.86 0.90 -2.61
C ASP A 48 -12.38 0.66 -2.92
N MET A 49 -12.06 0.13 -4.10
CA MET A 49 -10.69 -0.03 -4.59
C MET A 49 -9.99 1.32 -4.71
N SER A 50 -10.66 2.31 -5.30
CA SER A 50 -10.12 3.66 -5.50
C SER A 50 -9.84 4.35 -4.17
N ILE A 51 -10.79 4.31 -3.23
CA ILE A 51 -10.64 4.87 -1.88
C ILE A 51 -9.49 4.17 -1.13
N THR A 52 -9.40 2.84 -1.22
CA THR A 52 -8.35 2.07 -0.55
C THR A 52 -6.97 2.36 -1.14
N ALA A 53 -6.86 2.48 -2.47
CA ALA A 53 -5.62 2.85 -3.14
C ALA A 53 -5.14 4.24 -2.74
N THR A 54 -6.04 5.23 -2.69
CA THR A 54 -5.70 6.59 -2.24
C THR A 54 -5.19 6.58 -0.79
N LYS A 55 -5.90 5.92 0.13
CA LYS A 55 -5.46 5.81 1.53
C LYS A 55 -4.10 5.12 1.68
N PHE A 56 -3.88 4.06 0.92
CA PHE A 56 -2.61 3.33 0.91
C PHE A 56 -1.45 4.24 0.45
N GLN A 57 -1.65 4.99 -0.63
CA GLN A 57 -0.64 5.94 -1.12
C GLN A 57 -0.42 7.10 -0.13
N SER A 58 -1.49 7.67 0.42
CA SER A 58 -1.39 8.76 1.38
C SER A 58 -0.62 8.37 2.64
N TRP A 59 -0.75 7.14 3.11
CA TRP A 59 0.05 6.65 4.24
C TRP A 59 1.55 6.65 3.88
N TRP A 60 1.92 6.17 2.68
CA TRP A 60 3.32 6.20 2.24
C TRP A 60 3.86 7.62 2.15
N ASP A 61 3.09 8.53 1.56
CA ASP A 61 3.46 9.94 1.40
C ASP A 61 3.64 10.63 2.77
N GLU A 62 2.70 10.41 3.69
CA GLU A 62 2.74 10.96 5.05
C GLU A 62 3.97 10.44 5.82
N LYS A 63 4.24 9.13 5.80
CA LYS A 63 5.37 8.56 6.54
C LYS A 63 6.70 8.92 5.91
N ALA A 64 6.80 8.95 4.58
CA ALA A 64 7.98 9.44 3.91
C ALA A 64 8.30 10.89 4.28
N GLN A 65 7.28 11.75 4.38
CA GLN A 65 7.44 13.12 4.85
C GLN A 65 7.82 13.17 6.34
N LYS A 66 7.14 12.41 7.21
CA LYS A 66 7.40 12.40 8.65
C LYS A 66 8.82 11.95 8.99
N TYR A 67 9.29 10.90 8.33
CA TYR A 67 10.60 10.28 8.58
C TYR A 67 11.70 10.73 7.61
N GLN A 68 11.36 11.63 6.67
CA GLN A 68 12.29 12.15 5.66
C GLN A 68 12.98 11.03 4.86
N TRP A 69 12.21 10.05 4.41
CA TRP A 69 12.74 8.91 3.65
C TRP A 69 13.31 9.35 2.30
N ASP A 70 14.47 8.78 1.95
CA ASP A 70 15.04 8.92 0.61
C ASP A 70 14.04 8.43 -0.46
N SER A 71 13.99 9.16 -1.57
CA SER A 71 13.31 8.72 -2.79
C SER A 71 14.23 8.89 -4.00
N LEU A 72 14.10 7.99 -4.96
CA LEU A 72 14.86 8.02 -6.22
C LEU A 72 13.91 7.76 -7.38
N PRO A 73 14.20 8.32 -8.58
CA PRO A 73 13.52 7.92 -9.81
C PRO A 73 13.58 6.41 -10.00
N ASP A 74 12.51 5.82 -10.53
CA ASP A 74 12.38 4.37 -10.78
C ASP A 74 12.56 3.46 -9.56
N HIS A 75 12.36 3.98 -8.35
CA HIS A 75 12.31 3.17 -7.13
C HIS A 75 10.90 3.15 -6.54
N ARG A 76 10.70 2.26 -5.56
CA ARG A 76 9.52 2.21 -4.71
C ARG A 76 9.94 1.97 -3.26
N TRP A 77 9.08 2.39 -2.34
CA TRP A 77 9.21 1.98 -0.95
C TRP A 77 8.59 0.62 -0.73
N GLU A 78 9.21 -0.16 0.13
CA GLU A 78 8.70 -1.44 0.63
C GLU A 78 8.80 -1.47 2.14
N ILE A 79 7.87 -2.14 2.80
CA ILE A 79 7.90 -2.39 4.23
C ILE A 79 8.12 -3.89 4.46
N ASP A 80 8.98 -4.21 5.41
CA ASP A 80 9.04 -5.52 6.03
C ASP A 80 8.05 -5.55 7.20
N PHE A 81 7.01 -6.37 7.07
CA PHE A 81 5.95 -6.45 8.07
C PHE A 81 6.39 -7.18 9.35
N ASP A 82 7.49 -7.91 9.35
CA ASP A 82 7.98 -8.58 10.56
C ASP A 82 8.90 -7.67 11.37
N THR A 83 9.73 -6.87 10.68
CA THR A 83 10.74 -6.01 11.34
C THR A 83 10.37 -4.52 11.43
N CYS A 84 9.27 -4.10 10.79
CA CYS A 84 8.89 -2.68 10.62
C CYS A 84 9.89 -1.84 9.81
N GLU A 85 10.85 -2.48 9.13
CA GLU A 85 11.88 -1.80 8.35
C GLU A 85 11.33 -1.33 7.00
N ILE A 86 11.83 -0.21 6.52
CA ILE A 86 11.43 0.44 5.28
C ILE A 86 12.60 0.47 4.33
N PHE A 87 12.35 0.06 3.08
CA PHE A 87 13.36 -0.11 2.07
C PHE A 87 13.05 0.71 0.83
N LEU A 88 14.09 1.24 0.20
CA LEU A 88 14.05 1.75 -1.17
C LEU A 88 14.52 0.66 -2.12
N VAL A 89 13.66 0.28 -3.06
CA VAL A 89 13.90 -0.84 -3.98
C VAL A 89 13.73 -0.38 -5.42
N LYS A 90 14.67 -0.75 -6.29
CA LYS A 90 14.60 -0.46 -7.72
C LYS A 90 13.45 -1.23 -8.37
N ARG A 91 12.65 -0.56 -9.20
CA ARG A 91 11.51 -1.16 -9.91
C ARG A 91 11.93 -2.21 -10.93
#